data_AF-A0A9Q3YZE0-F1
#
_entry.id   AF-A0A9Q3YZE0-F1
#
_cell.length_a   1.000
_cell.length_b   1.000
_cell.length_c   1.000
_cell.angle_alpha   90.00
_cell.angle_beta   90.00
_cell.angle_gamma   90.00
#
_symmetry.space_group_name_H-M   'P 1'
#
loop_
_entity.id
_entity.type
_entity.pdbx_description
1 polymer ?
#
loop_
_entity_poly.entity_id
_entity_poly.type
_entity_poly.pdbx_seq_one_letter_code
_entity_poly.pdbx_strand_id
1 'polypeptide(L)'
;MKLPIICPSCDHTLNVSQMKCSDCGTSVNGDYELPVFLKLNRDEQDFILNFFLSSGSIKEMAKQAELSYPTMRNKMDDLIKKIDQLKK
;
A
#
# COMPACT_ATOMS: atom_id res chain seq x y z
N MET A 1 -9.13 -6.67 -12.80
CA MET A 1 -10.01 -6.30 -11.65
C MET A 1 -9.15 -5.72 -10.55
N LYS A 2 -9.66 -4.76 -9.76
CA LYS A 2 -8.97 -4.22 -8.57
C LYS A 2 -9.45 -4.99 -7.35
N LEU A 3 -8.55 -5.29 -6.41
CA LEU A 3 -8.91 -5.92 -5.14
C LEU A 3 -9.71 -4.91 -4.30
N PRO A 4 -10.97 -5.20 -3.92
CA PRO A 4 -11.73 -4.32 -3.03
C PRO A 4 -11.18 -4.45 -1.61
N ILE A 5 -10.93 -3.30 -0.98
CA ILE A 5 -10.44 -3.22 0.42
C ILE A 5 -11.46 -2.55 1.35
N ILE A 6 -12.51 -1.96 0.78
CA ILE A 6 -13.64 -1.32 1.47
C ILE A 6 -14.93 -2.06 1.08
N CYS A 7 -15.80 -2.28 2.05
CA CYS A 7 -17.11 -2.88 1.85
C CYS A 7 -18.05 -1.89 1.14
N PRO A 8 -18.59 -2.23 -0.05
CA PRO A 8 -19.45 -1.32 -0.82
C PRO A 8 -20.83 -1.10 -0.18
N SER A 9 -21.16 -1.81 0.91
CA SER A 9 -22.45 -1.69 1.60
C SER A 9 -22.39 -0.83 2.86
N CYS A 10 -21.23 -0.74 3.54
CA CYS A 10 -21.12 -0.06 4.82
C CYS A 10 -19.83 0.73 5.01
N ASP A 11 -18.98 0.84 3.98
CA ASP A 11 -17.72 1.59 3.96
C ASP A 11 -16.65 1.16 4.99
N HIS A 12 -16.85 0.02 5.67
CA HIS A 12 -15.85 -0.55 6.58
C HIS A 12 -14.75 -1.29 5.80
N THR A 13 -13.58 -1.45 6.43
CA THR A 13 -12.48 -2.24 5.86
C THR A 13 -12.86 -3.72 5.77
N LEU A 14 -12.49 -4.37 4.66
CA LEU A 14 -12.69 -5.80 4.47
C LEU A 14 -11.58 -6.62 5.13
N ASN A 15 -11.92 -7.84 5.57
CA ASN A 15 -10.95 -8.85 5.99
C ASN A 15 -10.75 -9.91 4.91
N VAL A 16 -9.59 -10.57 4.93
CA VAL A 16 -9.28 -11.69 4.05
C VAL A 16 -9.92 -12.96 4.65
N SER A 17 -10.88 -13.54 3.93
CA SER A 17 -11.61 -14.72 4.37
C SER A 17 -11.01 -16.05 3.88
N GLN A 18 -10.31 -16.02 2.74
CA GLN A 18 -9.73 -17.20 2.10
C GLN A 18 -8.53 -16.86 1.22
N MET A 19 -7.48 -17.69 1.30
CA MET A 19 -6.35 -17.73 0.37
C MET A 19 -6.34 -19.08 -0.35
N LYS A 20 -6.03 -19.07 -1.66
CA LYS A 20 -5.97 -20.29 -2.47
C LYS A 20 -4.59 -20.46 -3.10
N CYS A 21 -3.98 -21.63 -2.90
CA CYS A 21 -2.75 -22.01 -3.59
C CYS A 21 -3.08 -22.34 -5.06
N SER A 22 -2.37 -21.71 -6.00
CA SER A 22 -2.51 -21.99 -7.43
C SER A 22 -2.01 -23.37 -7.83
N ASP A 23 -1.07 -23.93 -7.07
CA ASP A 23 -0.30 -25.10 -7.53
C ASP A 23 -0.94 -26.42 -7.09
N CYS A 24 -1.42 -26.49 -5.84
CA CYS A 24 -2.06 -27.69 -5.28
C CYS A 24 -3.55 -27.50 -4.98
N GLY A 25 -4.10 -26.30 -5.15
CA GLY A 25 -5.52 -26.01 -4.93
C GLY A 25 -5.94 -25.91 -3.46
N THR A 26 -5.03 -26.06 -2.49
CA THR A 26 -5.33 -25.90 -1.07
C THR A 26 -5.92 -24.53 -0.79
N SER A 27 -7.08 -24.51 -0.10
CA SER A 27 -7.70 -23.30 0.42
C SER A 27 -7.45 -23.17 1.91
N VAL A 28 -6.90 -22.03 2.31
CA VAL A 28 -6.72 -21.63 3.72
C VAL A 28 -7.80 -20.62 4.05
N ASN A 29 -8.68 -20.96 4.98
CA ASN A 29 -9.78 -20.09 5.42
C ASN A 29 -9.47 -19.52 6.81
N GLY A 30 -9.93 -18.31 7.07
CA GLY A 30 -9.81 -17.67 8.37
C GLY A 30 -10.39 -16.27 8.35
N ASP A 31 -10.20 -15.53 9.44
CA ASP A 31 -10.49 -14.11 9.51
C ASP A 31 -9.15 -13.38 9.70
N TYR A 32 -8.58 -12.90 8.60
CA TYR A 32 -7.29 -12.23 8.61
C TYR A 32 -7.45 -10.77 8.27
N GLU A 33 -6.79 -9.90 9.03
CA GLU A 33 -6.71 -8.50 8.64
C GLU A 33 -5.98 -8.35 7.31
N LEU A 34 -6.42 -7.38 6.50
CA LEU A 34 -5.67 -6.98 5.32
C LEU A 34 -4.26 -6.49 5.74
N PRO A 35 -3.20 -6.96 5.08
CA PRO A 35 -1.86 -6.40 5.24
C PRO A 35 -1.87 -4.88 5.07
N VAL A 36 -1.11 -4.16 5.90
CA VAL A 36 -1.05 -2.67 5.90
C VAL A 36 -0.80 -2.10 4.51
N PHE A 37 0.07 -2.74 3.72
CA PHE A 37 0.38 -2.31 2.36
C PHE A 37 -0.86 -2.32 1.44
N LEU A 38 -1.77 -3.28 1.59
CA LEU A 38 -3.00 -3.35 0.82
C LEU A 38 -4.05 -2.32 1.27
N LYS A 39 -3.93 -1.77 2.48
CA LYS A 39 -4.77 -0.66 2.96
C LYS A 39 -4.38 0.70 2.34
N LEU A 40 -3.21 0.77 1.68
CA LEU A 40 -2.76 1.97 0.96
C LEU A 40 -3.40 2.05 -0.43
N ASN A 41 -3.62 3.26 -0.92
CA ASN A 41 -4.07 3.45 -2.31
C ASN A 41 -2.93 3.15 -3.29
N ARG A 42 -3.25 3.07 -4.59
CA ARG A 42 -2.27 2.70 -5.61
C ARG A 42 -1.08 3.65 -5.70
N ASP A 43 -1.32 4.96 -5.63
CA ASP A 43 -0.26 5.96 -5.74
C ASP A 43 0.70 5.91 -4.55
N GLU A 44 0.20 5.55 -3.37
CA GLU A 44 0.98 5.32 -2.15
C GLU A 44 1.80 4.02 -2.24
N GLN A 45 1.22 2.94 -2.77
CA GLN A 45 1.93 1.69 -3.04
C GLN A 45 3.06 1.90 -4.06
N ASP A 46 2.75 2.57 -5.17
CA ASP A 46 3.72 2.89 -6.21
C ASP A 46 4.83 3.81 -5.69
N PHE A 47 4.51 4.75 -4.80
CA PHE A 47 5.52 5.57 -4.12
C PHE A 47 6.51 4.70 -3.34
N ILE A 48 6.04 3.75 -2.54
CA ILE A 48 6.91 2.86 -1.74
C ILE A 48 7.80 2.01 -2.63
N LEU A 49 7.24 1.44 -3.71
CA LEU A 49 8.00 0.66 -4.68
C LEU A 49 9.09 1.52 -5.35
N ASN A 50 8.73 2.71 -5.81
CA ASN A 50 9.69 3.62 -6.45
C ASN A 50 10.78 4.10 -5.49
N PHE A 51 10.43 4.33 -4.22
CA PHE A 51 11.41 4.65 -3.18
C PHE A 51 12.42 3.51 -3.00
N PHE A 52 11.94 2.27 -2.94
CA PHE A 52 12.80 1.10 -2.86
C PHE A 52 13.68 0.93 -4.11
N LEU A 53 13.11 1.07 -5.31
CA LEU A 53 13.84 1.02 -6.58
C LEU A 53 14.87 2.14 -6.72
N SER A 54 14.63 3.29 -6.08
CA SER A 54 15.57 4.41 -6.01
C SER A 54 16.58 4.27 -4.86
N SER A 55 16.74 3.08 -4.27
CA SER A 55 17.63 2.84 -3.13
C SER A 55 17.39 3.80 -1.94
N GLY A 56 16.15 4.24 -1.76
CA GLY A 56 15.76 5.20 -0.72
C GLY A 56 16.07 6.68 -1.04
N SER A 57 16.40 7.00 -2.29
CA SER A 57 16.79 8.35 -2.70
C SER A 57 15.58 9.22 -3.07
N ILE A 58 15.14 10.06 -2.12
CA ILE A 58 14.09 11.07 -2.36
C ILE A 58 14.50 12.04 -3.47
N LYS A 59 15.80 12.35 -3.56
CA LYS A 59 16.34 13.26 -4.58
C LYS A 59 16.17 12.68 -5.98
N GLU A 60 16.44 11.39 -6.17
CA GLU A 60 16.24 10.72 -7.45
C GLU A 60 14.76 10.61 -7.80
N MET A 61 13.91 10.26 -6.84
CA MET A 61 12.46 10.26 -7.05
C MET A 61 11.95 11.63 -7.47
N ALA A 62 12.39 12.71 -6.80
CA ALA A 62 11.99 14.07 -7.15
C ALA A 62 12.42 14.43 -8.57
N LYS A 63 13.64 14.07 -8.97
CA LYS A 63 14.16 14.27 -10.33
C LYS A 63 13.34 13.49 -11.37
N GLN A 64 13.03 12.22 -11.11
CA GLN A 64 12.26 11.35 -12.02
C GLN A 64 10.81 11.83 -12.19
N ALA A 65 10.22 12.39 -11.13
CA ALA A 65 8.87 12.92 -11.14
C ALA A 65 8.78 14.38 -11.61
N GLU A 66 9.90 15.02 -11.95
CA GLU A 66 10.00 16.45 -12.27
C GLU A 66 9.40 17.36 -11.17
N LEU A 67 9.55 16.94 -9.92
CA LEU A 67 9.07 17.66 -8.74
C LEU A 67 10.22 18.27 -7.95
N SER A 68 9.90 19.29 -7.15
CA SER A 68 10.86 19.82 -6.19
C SER A 68 11.15 18.80 -5.09
N TYR A 69 12.39 18.79 -4.58
CA TYR A 69 12.75 17.97 -3.42
C TYR A 69 11.81 18.19 -2.22
N PRO A 70 11.45 19.45 -1.83
CA PRO A 70 10.46 19.68 -0.78
C PRO A 70 9.10 19.01 -1.04
N THR A 71 8.59 19.06 -2.28
CA THR A 71 7.32 18.40 -2.64
C THR A 71 7.40 16.90 -2.44
N MET A 72 8.47 16.26 -2.93
CA MET A 72 8.66 14.81 -2.78
C MET A 72 8.85 14.41 -1.32
N ARG A 73 9.57 15.23 -0.55
CA ARG A 73 9.78 15.02 0.88
C ARG A 73 8.48 15.07 1.66
N ASN A 74 7.65 16.08 1.42
CA ASN A 74 6.35 16.20 2.08
C ASN A 74 5.47 14.98 1.78
N LYS A 75 5.44 14.52 0.52
CA LYS A 75 4.72 13.29 0.13
C LYS A 75 5.20 12.06 0.90
N MET A 76 6.51 11.91 1.12
CA MET A 76 7.06 10.83 1.95
C MET A 76 6.60 10.94 3.41
N ASP A 77 6.73 12.12 4.00
CA ASP A 77 6.42 12.35 5.41
C ASP A 77 4.92 12.13 5.69
N ASP A 78 4.04 12.51 4.76
CA ASP A 78 2.59 12.26 4.85
C ASP A 78 2.27 10.75 4.77
N LEU A 79 2.95 10.02 3.88
CA LEU A 79 2.79 8.57 3.77
C LEU A 79 3.28 7.84 5.02
N ILE A 80 4.40 8.27 5.61
CA ILE A 80 4.91 7.72 6.88
C ILE A 80 3.86 7.89 7.99
N LYS A 81 3.30 9.10 8.14
CA LYS A 81 2.24 9.37 9.13
C LYS A 81 1.02 8.47 8.93
N LYS A 82 0.59 8.28 7.67
CA LYS A 82 -0.53 7.39 7.34
C LYS A 82 -0.25 5.94 7.72
N ILE A 83 0.94 5.43 7.39
CA ILE A 83 1.33 4.05 7.73
C ILE A 83 1.37 3.87 9.26
N ASP A 84 1.89 4.84 10.01
CA ASP A 84 1.90 4.78 11.48
C ASP A 84 0.50 4.77 12.09
N GLN A 85 -0.49 5.42 11.46
CA GLN A 85 -1.89 5.35 11.87
C GLN A 85 -2.52 3.98 11.58
N LEU A 86 -2.15 3.34 10.46
CA LEU A 86 -2.69 2.03 10.05
C LEU A 86 -2.07 0.84 10.82
N LYS A 87 -0.93 1.05 11.50
CA LYS A 87 -0.26 0.04 12.34
C LYS A 87 -0.75 0.00 13.79
N LYS A 88 -1.43 1.05 14.24
CA LYS A 88 -2.03 1.12 15.58
C LYS A 88 -3.33 0.32 15.61
#